data_AF-A0A846NIS6-F1
#
_entry.id   AF-A0A846NIS6-F1
#
_cell.length_a   1.000
_cell.length_b   1.000
_cell.length_c   1.000
_cell.angle_alpha   90.00
_cell.angle_beta   90.00
_cell.angle_gamma   90.00
#
_symmetry.space_group_name_H-M   'P 1'
#
loop_
_entity.id
_entity.type
_entity.pdbx_description
1 polymer ?
#
loop_
_entity_poly.entity_id
_entity_poly.type
_entity_poly.pdbx_seq_one_letter_code
_entity_poly.pdbx_strand_id
1 'polypeptide(L)'
;KAPKDVRFLATEATACPSITKGAYIYDHGDTARITPLVKMHTLGHEFIPPPIHAGGLRYHGIAPTLSILNKEKKVETRAYNQVEV
;
A
#
# COMPACT_ATOMS: atom_id res chain seq x y z
N LYS A 1 15.49 20.00 -18.67
CA LYS A 1 16.19 18.99 -17.82
C LYS A 1 16.23 17.70 -18.61
N ALA A 2 17.41 17.07 -18.77
CA ALA A 2 17.50 15.78 -19.44
C ALA A 2 16.75 14.68 -18.66
N PRO A 3 16.14 13.68 -19.33
CA PRO A 3 15.60 12.50 -18.67
C PRO A 3 16.69 11.83 -17.82
N LYS A 4 16.35 11.41 -16.61
CA LYS A 4 17.21 10.58 -15.77
C LYS A 4 16.62 9.19 -15.71
N ASP A 5 17.47 8.19 -15.89
CA ASP A 5 17.11 6.82 -15.56
C ASP A 5 17.06 6.71 -14.02
N VAL A 6 15.86 6.55 -13.47
CA VAL A 6 15.61 6.54 -12.03
C VAL A 6 14.75 5.34 -11.70
N ARG A 7 15.23 4.53 -10.75
CA ARG A 7 14.49 3.41 -10.18
C ARG A 7 13.73 3.87 -8.93
N PHE A 8 12.43 3.64 -8.90
CA PHE A 8 11.59 3.90 -7.73
C PHE A 8 11.26 2.60 -7.01
N LEU A 9 11.63 2.51 -5.74
CA LEU A 9 11.34 1.38 -4.85
C LEU A 9 10.59 1.88 -3.62
N ALA A 10 9.36 1.40 -3.44
CA ALA A 10 8.55 1.59 -2.24
C ALA A 10 8.68 0.37 -1.31
N THR A 11 8.47 0.59 -0.02
CA THR A 11 8.48 -0.46 0.99
C THR A 11 7.19 -0.45 1.80
N GLU A 12 6.78 -1.63 2.25
CA GLU A 12 5.62 -1.84 3.12
C GLU A 12 5.92 -2.92 4.17
N ALA A 13 5.05 -3.07 5.16
CA ALA A 13 5.20 -4.11 6.18
C ALA A 13 4.58 -5.43 5.67
N THR A 14 5.24 -6.56 5.90
CA THR A 14 4.64 -7.89 5.61
C THR A 14 3.37 -8.15 6.44
N ALA A 15 3.21 -7.44 7.56
CA ALA A 15 2.00 -7.46 8.38
C ALA A 15 0.82 -6.67 7.78
N CYS A 16 1.10 -5.68 6.93
CA CYS A 16 0.10 -4.85 6.23
C CYS A 16 0.47 -4.71 4.73
N PRO A 17 0.52 -5.81 3.95
CA PRO A 17 1.07 -5.83 2.59
C PRO A 17 0.05 -5.36 1.53
N SER A 18 -0.37 -4.10 1.61
CA SER A 18 -1.48 -3.57 0.81
C SER A 18 -1.21 -3.57 -0.69
N ILE A 19 0.03 -3.35 -1.16
CA ILE A 19 0.35 -3.44 -2.59
C ILE A 19 0.78 -4.86 -2.99
N THR A 20 1.66 -5.51 -2.24
CA THR A 20 2.23 -6.80 -2.66
C THR A 20 1.26 -7.96 -2.56
N LYS A 21 0.21 -7.84 -1.74
CA LYS A 21 -0.83 -8.88 -1.59
C LYS A 21 -2.27 -8.36 -1.63
N GLY A 22 -2.49 -7.05 -1.55
CA GLY A 22 -3.84 -6.48 -1.60
C GLY A 22 -4.43 -6.43 -3.02
N ALA A 23 -5.74 -6.27 -3.09
CA ALA A 23 -6.48 -6.21 -4.36
C ALA A 23 -6.52 -4.77 -4.90
N TYR A 24 -6.41 -4.60 -6.22
CA TYR A 24 -6.59 -3.30 -6.87
C TYR A 24 -8.06 -3.08 -7.27
N ILE A 25 -8.85 -2.53 -6.35
CA ILE A 25 -10.31 -2.36 -6.47
C ILE A 25 -10.75 -0.98 -5.96
N TYR A 26 -12.04 -0.68 -6.06
CA TYR A 26 -12.63 0.47 -5.36
C TYR A 26 -12.92 0.10 -3.91
N ASP A 27 -12.45 0.92 -2.97
CA ASP A 27 -12.65 0.74 -1.54
C ASP A 27 -12.70 2.09 -0.81
N HIS A 28 -13.17 2.12 0.44
CA HIS A 28 -13.20 3.33 1.24
C HIS A 28 -11.79 3.75 1.66
N GLY A 29 -11.50 5.05 1.60
CA GLY A 29 -10.25 5.65 2.06
C GLY A 29 -10.14 5.76 3.58
N ASP A 30 -11.15 5.36 4.32
CA ASP A 30 -11.14 5.35 5.78
C ASP A 30 -12.04 4.23 6.30
N THR A 31 -11.71 3.72 7.48
CA THR A 31 -12.48 2.67 8.14
C THR A 31 -13.91 3.12 8.50
N ALA A 32 -14.13 4.42 8.73
CA ALA A 32 -15.45 4.96 9.05
C ALA A 32 -16.34 5.21 7.81
N ARG A 33 -15.82 4.97 6.60
CA ARG A 33 -16.53 5.14 5.32
C ARG A 33 -17.07 6.56 5.10
N ILE A 34 -16.40 7.55 5.67
CA ILE A 34 -16.74 8.97 5.49
C ILE A 34 -16.23 9.46 4.13
N THR A 35 -15.13 8.88 3.65
CA THR A 35 -14.56 9.15 2.33
C THR A 35 -15.29 8.35 1.24
N PRO A 36 -15.33 8.89 0.00
CA PRO A 36 -15.87 8.16 -1.14
C PRO A 36 -15.02 6.95 -1.47
N LEU A 37 -15.58 6.05 -2.30
CA LEU A 37 -14.81 4.94 -2.86
C LEU A 37 -13.71 5.46 -3.79
N VAL A 38 -12.50 4.98 -3.59
CA VAL A 38 -11.31 5.31 -4.40
C VAL A 38 -10.69 4.04 -4.96
N LYS A 39 -10.17 4.10 -6.20
CA LYS A 39 -9.53 2.96 -6.84
C LYS A 39 -8.08 2.82 -6.36
N MET A 40 -7.81 1.85 -5.49
CA MET A 40 -6.51 1.66 -4.88
C MET A 40 -6.18 0.19 -4.65
N HIS A 41 -4.91 -0.11 -4.40
CA HIS A 41 -4.54 -1.36 -3.74
C HIS A 41 -5.01 -1.32 -2.28
N THR A 42 -5.68 -2.37 -1.83
CA THR A 42 -6.30 -2.44 -0.49
C THR A 42 -6.30 -3.85 0.08
N LEU A 43 -6.17 -3.95 1.40
CA LEU A 43 -6.46 -5.15 2.21
C LEU A 43 -7.93 -5.21 2.67
N GLY A 44 -8.71 -4.16 2.36
CA GLY A 44 -10.05 -3.90 2.87
C GLY A 44 -10.03 -2.87 4.01
N HIS A 45 -10.90 -1.86 3.98
CA HIS A 45 -10.97 -0.79 5.00
C HIS A 45 -11.29 -1.25 6.43
N GLU A 46 -11.71 -2.50 6.62
CA GLU A 46 -11.93 -3.14 7.92
C GLU A 46 -10.73 -4.02 8.36
N PHE A 47 -9.64 -4.04 7.58
CA PHE A 47 -8.45 -4.83 7.88
C PHE A 47 -7.84 -4.40 9.23
N ILE A 48 -7.55 -5.41 10.06
CA ILE A 48 -6.87 -5.24 11.34
C ILE A 48 -5.53 -5.98 11.25
N PRO A 49 -4.39 -5.29 11.42
CA PRO A 49 -3.08 -5.93 11.45
C PRO A 49 -2.94 -6.96 12.59
N PRO A 50 -1.97 -7.90 12.51
CA PRO A 50 -1.63 -8.78 13.62
C PRO A 50 -1.35 -8.00 14.92
N PRO A 51 -1.79 -8.48 16.10
CA PRO A 51 -1.68 -7.73 17.37
C PRO A 51 -0.24 -7.53 17.83
N ILE A 52 0.68 -8.36 17.37
CA ILE A 52 2.13 -8.27 17.65
C ILE A 52 2.85 -7.28 16.72
N HIS A 53 2.15 -6.67 15.76
CA HIS A 53 2.76 -5.74 14.82
C HIS A 53 2.99 -4.37 15.47
N ALA A 54 4.24 -3.97 15.59
CA ALA A 54 4.68 -2.71 16.19
C ALA A 54 5.36 -1.76 15.19
N GLY A 55 5.62 -2.20 13.95
CA GLY A 55 6.34 -1.43 12.92
C GLY A 55 5.56 -0.28 12.25
N GLY A 56 4.35 0.06 12.72
CA GLY A 56 3.53 1.09 12.07
C GLY A 56 2.96 0.65 10.71
N LEU A 57 2.86 1.56 9.74
CA LEU A 57 2.34 1.28 8.38
C LEU A 57 1.05 0.42 8.36
N ARG A 58 0.12 0.72 9.29
CA ARG A 58 -1.08 -0.09 9.54
C ARG A 58 -2.26 0.17 8.60
N TYR A 59 -2.14 1.20 7.76
CA TYR A 59 -3.22 1.63 6.90
C TYR A 59 -3.50 0.57 5.82
N HIS A 60 -4.77 0.30 5.57
CA HIS A 60 -5.22 -0.83 4.76
C HIS A 60 -5.00 -0.65 3.26
N GLY A 61 -4.91 0.60 2.80
CA GLY A 61 -4.81 0.96 1.40
C GLY A 61 -3.56 1.76 1.08
N ILE A 62 -3.47 2.23 -0.16
CA ILE A 62 -2.44 3.18 -0.58
C ILE A 62 -3.04 4.24 -1.51
N ALA A 63 -2.41 5.40 -1.63
CA ALA A 63 -2.86 6.46 -2.51
C ALA A 63 -3.21 5.92 -3.93
N PRO A 64 -4.36 6.33 -4.52
CA PRO A 64 -4.76 5.89 -5.86
C PRO A 64 -3.71 6.14 -6.94
N THR A 65 -3.00 7.26 -6.84
CA THR A 65 -1.89 7.64 -7.75
C THR A 65 -0.70 6.70 -7.63
N LEU A 66 -0.32 6.30 -6.41
CA LEU A 66 0.75 5.32 -6.22
C LEU A 66 0.31 3.91 -6.63
N SER A 67 -0.97 3.59 -6.43
CA SER A 67 -1.54 2.31 -6.88
C SER A 67 -1.44 2.14 -8.39
N ILE A 68 -1.80 3.18 -9.17
CA ILE A 68 -1.68 3.11 -10.63
C ILE A 68 -0.22 3.08 -11.07
N LEU A 69 0.67 3.86 -10.44
CA LEU A 69 2.10 3.82 -10.77
C LEU A 69 2.73 2.44 -10.51
N ASN A 70 2.37 1.78 -9.40
CA ASN A 70 2.84 0.42 -9.14
C ASN A 70 2.24 -0.59 -10.13
N LYS A 71 0.94 -0.51 -10.41
CA LYS A 71 0.26 -1.37 -11.40
C LYS A 71 0.87 -1.25 -12.80
N GLU A 72 1.21 -0.03 -13.21
CA GLU A 72 1.89 0.29 -14.48
C GLU A 72 3.42 0.02 -14.42
N LYS A 73 3.90 -0.64 -13.36
CA LYS A 73 5.30 -1.03 -13.14
C LYS A 73 6.28 0.16 -13.20
N LYS A 74 5.82 1.36 -12.84
CA LYS A 74 6.64 2.57 -12.70
C LYS A 74 7.30 2.68 -11.33
N VAL A 75 6.73 2.00 -10.32
CA VAL A 75 7.27 1.90 -8.96
C VAL A 75 7.26 0.44 -8.55
N GLU A 76 8.41 -0.10 -8.13
CA GLU A 76 8.50 -1.42 -7.51
C GLU A 76 8.10 -1.34 -6.03
N THR A 77 7.49 -2.39 -5.49
CA THR A 77 7.19 -2.47 -4.04
C THR A 77 7.73 -3.76 -3.45
N ARG A 78 8.30 -3.68 -2.25
CA ARG A 78 8.73 -4.83 -1.45
C ARG A 78 8.16 -4.75 -0.04
N ALA A 79 7.72 -5.89 0.48
CA ALA A 79 7.30 -6.02 1.87
C ALA A 79 8.44 -6.57 2.73
N TYR A 80 8.65 -5.98 3.91
CA TYR A 80 9.67 -6.41 4.87
C TYR A 80 9.04 -6.81 6.20
N ASN A 81 9.63 -7.81 6.87
CA ASN A 81 9.22 -8.16 8.23
C ASN A 81 9.77 -7.13 9.22
N GLN A 82 8.99 -6.78 10.25
CA GLN A 82 9.40 -5.82 11.29
C GLN A 82 10.65 -6.25 12.08
N VAL A 83 11.03 -7.53 12.05
CA VAL A 83 12.26 -8.04 12.68
C VAL A 83 13.48 -7.90 11.78
N GLU A 84 13.29 -7.77 10.46
CA GLU A 84 14.36 -7.66 9.47
C GLU A 84 14.82 -6.21 9.24
N VAL A 85 14.12 -5.24 9.84
CA VAL A 85 14.32 -3.79 9.66
C VAL A 85 14.91 -3.18 10.91
#